data_AF-A0A809PTN7-F1
#
_entry.id   AF-A0A809PTN7-F1
#
_cell.length_a   1.000
_cell.length_b   1.000
_cell.length_c   1.000
_cell.angle_alpha   90.00
_cell.angle_beta   90.00
_cell.angle_gamma   90.00
#
_symmetry.space_group_name_H-M   'P 1'
#
loop_
_entity.id
_entity.type
_entity.pdbx_description
1 polymer ?
#
loop_
_entity_poly.entity_id
_entity_poly.type
_entity_poly.pdbx_seq_one_letter_code
_entity_poly.pdbx_strand_id
1 'polypeptide(L)'
;MDLNKITDMSTDMSTNMSTNESTSMNTPAPRSLNGITLEKILEQLVAYYGWEQMGQMIDINCFKSDPSIKSSLKFLRKTPWARSRVEELYLGMPG
;
A
#
# COMPACT_ATOMS: atom_id res chain seq x y z
N MET A 1 48.96 -36.74 21.14
CA MET A 1 48.83 -38.21 21.04
C MET A 1 48.55 -38.62 22.47
N ASP A 2 47.33 -38.92 22.92
CA ASP A 2 46.21 -39.73 22.43
C ASP A 2 44.87 -38.95 22.59
N LEU A 3 43.85 -38.94 21.73
CA LEU A 3 43.08 -39.95 21.00
C LEU A 3 42.20 -40.88 21.88
N ASN A 4 40.92 -40.51 22.04
CA ASN A 4 39.69 -41.34 22.00
C ASN A 4 38.58 -40.69 22.87
N LYS A 5 37.45 -40.26 22.26
CA LYS A 5 36.22 -41.07 21.99
C LYS A 5 35.59 -41.53 23.31
N ILE A 6 34.29 -41.41 23.61
CA ILE A 6 33.08 -41.27 22.78
C ILE A 6 31.89 -41.12 23.75
N THR A 7 30.87 -40.39 23.30
CA THR A 7 29.41 -40.43 23.62
C THR A 7 28.92 -40.35 25.07
N ASP A 8 27.94 -39.47 25.31
CA ASP A 8 26.51 -39.80 25.41
C ASP A 8 25.73 -38.48 25.66
N MET A 9 24.91 -38.03 24.71
CA MET A 9 23.45 -38.20 24.65
C MET A 9 22.66 -37.03 25.24
N SER A 10 21.69 -36.57 24.43
CA SER A 10 20.54 -35.72 24.75
C SER A 10 20.78 -34.25 25.11
N THR A 11 19.89 -33.31 24.84
CA THR A 11 18.72 -33.12 23.97
C THR A 11 18.27 -31.70 24.34
N ASP A 12 18.01 -30.87 23.32
CA ASP A 12 17.17 -29.67 23.35
C ASP A 12 17.43 -28.57 24.39
N MET A 13 17.74 -27.36 23.93
CA MET A 13 16.72 -26.32 23.86
C MET A 13 17.33 -25.01 23.40
N SER A 14 16.63 -24.39 22.45
CA SER A 14 16.76 -23.01 22.03
C SER A 14 17.05 -22.06 23.19
N THR A 15 18.01 -21.17 23.01
CA THR A 15 17.95 -19.84 23.63
C THR A 15 18.37 -18.83 22.59
N ASN A 16 17.35 -18.34 21.90
CA ASN A 16 17.40 -17.16 21.05
C ASN A 16 17.87 -15.99 21.93
N MET A 17 19.09 -15.51 21.70
CA MET A 17 19.56 -14.24 22.26
C MET A 17 18.85 -13.13 21.49
N SER A 18 17.71 -12.75 22.04
CA SER A 18 16.91 -11.59 21.70
C SER A 18 17.77 -10.33 21.78
N THR A 19 18.10 -9.74 20.62
CA THR A 19 18.43 -8.32 20.53
C THR A 19 17.14 -7.57 20.20
N ASN A 20 16.54 -7.14 21.30
CA ASN A 20 15.69 -5.98 21.44
C ASN A 20 16.22 -4.76 20.66
N GLU A 21 15.67 -4.51 19.47
CA GLU A 21 15.61 -3.16 18.93
C GLU A 21 14.15 -2.77 18.71
N SER A 22 13.59 -2.13 19.74
CA SER A 22 12.32 -1.44 19.69
C SER A 22 12.44 -0.22 18.77
N THR A 23 12.17 -0.38 17.49
CA THR A 23 11.74 0.73 16.64
C THR A 23 10.27 0.53 16.33
N SER A 24 9.43 1.18 17.15
CA SER A 24 8.02 1.43 16.83
C SER A 24 7.97 2.38 15.65
N MET A 25 8.11 1.85 14.45
CA MET A 25 7.74 2.53 13.22
C MET A 25 6.30 2.11 12.94
N ASN A 26 5.36 2.95 13.39
CA ASN A 26 3.97 2.93 12.94
C ASN A 26 3.93 3.34 11.46
N THR A 27 4.52 2.52 10.60
CA THR A 27 4.37 2.62 9.15
C THR A 27 3.08 1.88 8.82
N PRO A 28 2.04 2.55 8.26
CA PRO A 28 0.89 1.84 7.74
C PRO A 28 1.42 0.76 6.79
N ALA A 29 1.08 -0.50 7.04
CA ALA A 29 1.45 -1.59 6.16
C ALA A 29 1.16 -1.17 4.70
N PRO A 30 2.04 -1.45 3.72
CA PRO A 30 1.84 -0.99 2.35
C PRO A 30 0.46 -1.47 1.91
N ARG A 31 -0.48 -0.52 1.69
CA ARG A 31 -1.84 -0.83 1.29
C ARG A 31 -1.76 -1.52 -0.05
N SER A 32 -1.89 -2.85 -0.08
CA SER A 32 -1.88 -3.57 -1.35
C SER A 32 -3.18 -3.30 -2.07
N LEU A 33 -3.10 -2.86 -3.33
CA LEU A 33 -4.28 -2.63 -4.18
C LEU A 33 -4.85 -3.94 -4.75
N ASN A 34 -4.33 -5.09 -4.29
CA ASN A 34 -4.69 -6.40 -4.79
C ASN A 34 -6.17 -6.67 -4.49
N GLY A 35 -6.99 -6.73 -5.54
CA GLY A 35 -8.42 -7.00 -5.44
C GLY A 35 -9.32 -5.76 -5.29
N ILE A 36 -8.76 -4.56 -5.21
CA ILE A 36 -9.55 -3.32 -5.22
C ILE A 36 -9.68 -2.82 -6.67
N THR A 37 -10.90 -2.52 -7.09
CA THR A 37 -11.15 -1.99 -8.43
C THR A 37 -10.80 -0.49 -8.50
N LEU A 38 -10.42 -0.02 -9.69
CA LEU A 38 -10.19 1.41 -9.94
C LEU A 38 -11.42 2.26 -9.61
N GLU A 39 -12.62 1.71 -9.81
CA GLU A 39 -13.88 2.33 -9.39
C GLU A 39 -13.91 2.54 -7.89
N LYS A 40 -13.60 1.51 -7.11
CA LYS A 40 -13.62 1.63 -5.65
C LYS A 40 -12.56 2.61 -5.15
N ILE A 41 -11.37 2.58 -5.72
CA ILE A 41 -10.30 3.54 -5.41
C ILE A 41 -10.79 4.97 -5.64
N LEU A 42 -11.37 5.23 -6.82
CA LEU A 42 -11.86 6.55 -7.17
C LEU A 42 -13.00 7.00 -6.25
N GLU A 43 -13.96 6.13 -5.95
CA GLU A 43 -15.05 6.43 -5.02
C GLU A 43 -14.54 6.83 -3.63
N GLN A 44 -13.55 6.11 -3.08
CA GLN A 44 -12.98 6.42 -1.78
C GLN A 44 -12.25 7.76 -1.78
N LEU A 45 -11.45 8.02 -2.83
CA LEU A 45 -10.75 9.30 -2.98
C LEU A 45 -11.71 10.48 -3.11
N VAL A 46 -12.77 10.33 -3.91
CA VAL A 46 -13.79 11.37 -4.06
C VAL A 46 -14.56 11.57 -2.76
N ALA A 47 -14.88 10.49 -2.03
CA ALA A 47 -15.56 10.58 -0.75
C ALA A 47 -14.72 11.30 0.32
N TYR A 48 -13.40 11.11 0.30
CA TYR A 48 -12.48 11.70 1.26
C TYR A 48 -12.08 13.15 0.89
N TYR A 49 -11.68 13.38 -0.36
CA TYR A 49 -11.12 14.67 -0.81
C TYR A 49 -12.13 15.56 -1.56
N GLY A 50 -13.15 14.97 -2.17
CA GLY A 50 -14.02 15.67 -3.11
C GLY A 50 -13.36 15.93 -4.47
N TRP A 51 -14.18 16.28 -5.46
CA TRP A 51 -13.74 16.50 -6.84
C TRP A 51 -12.81 17.70 -7.00
N GLU A 52 -13.04 18.76 -6.24
CA GLU A 52 -12.22 19.98 -6.28
C GLU A 52 -10.75 19.67 -5.97
N GLN A 53 -10.50 18.95 -4.87
CA GLN A 53 -9.13 18.65 -4.44
C GLN A 53 -8.48 17.59 -5.32
N MET A 54 -9.27 16.65 -5.84
CA MET A 54 -8.79 15.74 -6.88
C MET A 54 -8.33 16.50 -8.13
N GLY A 55 -9.04 17.54 -8.56
CA GLY A 55 -8.66 18.38 -9.69
C GLY A 55 -7.43 19.27 -9.43
N GLN A 56 -7.12 19.56 -8.17
CA GLN A 56 -5.89 20.25 -7.76
C GLN A 56 -4.69 19.28 -7.72
N MET A 57 -4.88 18.07 -7.21
CA MET A 57 -3.83 17.05 -7.09
C MET A 57 -3.51 16.37 -8.42
N ILE A 58 -4.52 16.19 -9.26
CA ILE A 58 -4.45 15.56 -10.57
C ILE A 58 -5.04 16.54 -11.56
N ASP A 59 -4.17 17.32 -12.21
CA ASP A 59 -4.56 18.38 -13.14
C ASP A 59 -5.11 17.80 -14.45
N ILE A 60 -6.33 17.26 -14.39
CA ILE A 60 -7.09 16.77 -15.53
C ILE A 60 -8.44 17.46 -15.59
N ASN A 61 -8.85 17.85 -16.80
CA ASN A 61 -10.13 18.52 -17.01
C ASN A 61 -11.33 17.66 -16.61
N CYS A 62 -11.16 16.33 -16.59
CA CYS A 62 -12.20 15.38 -16.20
C CYS A 62 -12.74 15.61 -14.78
N PHE A 63 -11.91 16.08 -13.85
CA PHE A 63 -12.33 16.37 -12.47
C PHE A 63 -12.85 17.80 -12.27
N LYS A 64 -12.66 18.69 -13.26
CA LYS A 64 -13.01 20.11 -13.17
C LYS A 64 -14.33 20.46 -13.86
N SER A 65 -14.61 19.84 -15.01
CA SER A 65 -15.73 20.27 -15.89
C SER A 65 -16.96 19.37 -15.86
N ASP A 66 -16.80 18.05 -15.69
CA ASP A 66 -17.92 17.09 -15.59
C ASP A 66 -17.54 15.94 -14.62
N PRO A 67 -17.32 16.28 -13.34
CA PRO A 67 -16.88 15.31 -12.36
C PRO A 67 -17.98 14.27 -12.09
N SER A 68 -17.81 13.09 -12.65
CA SER A 68 -18.61 11.91 -12.31
C SER A 68 -17.75 10.65 -12.29
N ILE A 69 -18.14 9.66 -11.49
CA ILE A 69 -17.44 8.37 -11.41
C ILE A 69 -17.37 7.71 -12.80
N LYS A 70 -18.48 7.67 -13.54
CA LYS A 70 -18.55 7.02 -14.86
C LYS A 70 -17.68 7.71 -15.91
N SER A 71 -17.74 9.05 -16.01
CA SER A 71 -16.93 9.83 -16.95
C SER A 71 -15.44 9.69 -16.63
N SER A 72 -15.09 9.80 -15.35
CA SER A 72 -13.74 9.61 -14.83
C SER A 72 -13.19 8.23 -15.14
N LEU A 73 -13.94 7.15 -14.88
CA LEU A 73 -13.48 5.80 -15.21
C LEU A 73 -13.28 5.59 -16.70
N LYS A 74 -14.17 6.14 -17.55
CA LYS A 74 -13.99 6.10 -19.00
C LYS A 74 -12.71 6.84 -19.43
N PHE A 75 -12.39 7.97 -18.81
CA PHE A 75 -11.17 8.73 -19.05
C PHE A 75 -9.93 7.99 -18.56
N LEU A 76 -9.91 7.55 -17.29
CA LEU A 76 -8.80 6.81 -16.67
C LEU A 76 -8.51 5.49 -17.40
N ARG A 77 -9.51 4.87 -18.03
CA ARG A 77 -9.31 3.69 -18.89
C ARG A 77 -8.46 4.00 -20.12
N LYS A 78 -8.65 5.17 -20.72
CA LYS A 78 -7.97 5.63 -21.94
C LYS A 78 -6.64 6.34 -21.66
N THR A 79 -6.45 6.81 -20.43
CA THR A 79 -5.31 7.64 -20.02
C THR A 79 -4.55 6.96 -18.88
N PRO A 80 -3.60 6.04 -19.17
CA PRO A 80 -2.94 5.23 -18.15
C PRO A 80 -2.19 6.03 -17.09
N TRP A 81 -1.50 7.11 -17.48
CA TRP A 81 -0.75 7.94 -16.54
C TRP A 81 -1.66 8.56 -15.47
N ALA A 82 -2.89 8.94 -15.84
CA ALA A 82 -3.86 9.50 -14.91
C ALA A 82 -4.38 8.43 -13.93
N ARG A 83 -4.58 7.19 -14.42
CA ARG A 83 -4.90 6.04 -13.56
C ARG A 83 -3.82 5.83 -12.50
N SER A 84 -2.55 5.75 -12.90
CA SER A 84 -1.44 5.54 -11.97
C SER A 84 -1.37 6.64 -10.91
N ARG A 85 -1.67 7.89 -11.27
CA ARG A 85 -1.71 9.00 -10.32
C ARG A 85 -2.85 8.88 -9.30
N VAL A 86 -4.02 8.41 -9.73
CA VAL A 86 -5.16 8.11 -8.85
C VAL A 86 -4.81 6.97 -7.89
N GLU A 87 -4.19 5.90 -8.37
CA GLU A 87 -3.74 4.77 -7.54
C GLU A 87 -2.70 5.19 -6.50
N GLU A 88 -1.70 5.98 -6.91
CA GLU A 88 -0.67 6.53 -6.03
C GLU A 88 -1.27 7.44 -4.94
N LEU A 89 -2.22 8.29 -5.31
CA LEU A 89 -2.92 9.15 -4.34
C LEU A 89 -3.66 8.32 -3.29
N TYR A 90 -4.26 7.20 -3.68
CA TYR A 90 -4.95 6.30 -2.76
C TYR A 90 -4.01 5.53 -1.83
N LEU A 91 -2.80 5.21 -2.28
CA LEU A 91 -1.75 4.66 -1.42
C LEU A 91 -1.28 5.66 -0.36
N GLY A 92 -1.24 6.94 -0.71
CA GLY A 92 -0.89 8.03 0.22
C GLY A 92 -2.03 8.51 1.13
N MET A 93 -3.26 8.04 0.91
CA MET A 93 -4.42 8.47 1.70
C MET A 93 -4.34 7.91 3.13
N PRO A 94 -4.44 8.76 4.18
CA PRO A 94 -4.49 8.29 5.55
C PRO A 94 -5.67 7.32 5.74
N GLY A 95 -5.43 6.23 6.46
CA GLY A 95 -6.42 5.20 6.76
C GLY A 95 -7.26 5.52 7.98
#